data_AF-A0A934NFX1-F1
#
_entry.id   AF-A0A934NFX1-F1
#
_cell.length_a   1.000
_cell.length_b   1.000
_cell.length_c   1.000
_cell.angle_alpha   90.00
_cell.angle_beta   90.00
_cell.angle_gamma   90.00
#
_symmetry.space_group_name_H-M   'P 1'
#
loop_
_entity.id
_entity.type
_entity.pdbx_description
1 polymer ?
#
loop_
_entity_poly.entity_id
_entity_poly.type
_entity_poly.pdbx_seq_one_letter_code
_entity_poly.pdbx_strand_id
1 'polypeptide(L)'
;MPSTEAAAPRVIRRYLAAHGPATPAAFSAWLARGLGAGMVKRWFDAMQDELAAVDVAGRPMQLLRSDVGSLHAQQPSDVVCLLGGFDQYLLGAGTDAEQIVPKEHRTKVSRTAGWISPVVVRGGRVVGTWTWEAAGGEVALSLWETLPRALSEPAVARIRSLLRAV
;
A
#
# COMPACT_ATOMS: atom_id res chain seq x y z
N MET A 1 25.03 5.81 -16.50
CA MET A 1 23.70 5.86 -15.84
C MET A 1 22.84 6.89 -16.57
N PRO A 2 21.53 6.67 -16.80
CA PRO A 2 20.66 7.69 -17.36
C PRO A 2 20.57 8.92 -16.44
N SER A 3 20.26 10.09 -17.00
CA SER A 3 19.98 11.28 -16.20
C SER A 3 18.68 11.09 -15.40
N THR A 4 18.53 11.85 -14.31
CA THR A 4 17.30 11.81 -13.49
C THR A 4 16.06 12.11 -14.33
N GLU A 5 16.13 13.11 -15.22
CA GLU A 5 15.02 13.47 -16.13
C GLU A 5 14.64 12.31 -17.07
N ALA A 6 15.63 11.56 -17.58
CA ALA A 6 15.36 10.40 -18.44
C ALA A 6 14.85 9.18 -17.65
N ALA A 7 15.20 9.07 -16.37
CA ALA A 7 14.83 7.95 -15.51
C ALA A 7 13.46 8.13 -14.84
N ALA A 8 13.11 9.36 -14.44
CA ALA A 8 11.92 9.65 -13.65
C ALA A 8 10.63 9.10 -14.28
N PRO A 9 10.35 9.28 -15.59
CA PRO A 9 9.15 8.71 -16.19
C PRO A 9 9.07 7.18 -16.11
N ARG A 10 10.21 6.48 -16.13
CA ARG A 10 10.25 5.02 -16.02
C ARG A 10 9.94 4.55 -14.60
N VAL A 11 10.31 5.35 -13.60
CA VAL A 11 10.04 5.07 -12.18
C VAL A 11 8.58 5.40 -11.85
N ILE A 12 8.07 6.55 -12.33
CA ILE A 12 6.67 6.96 -12.13
C ILE A 12 5.71 5.91 -12.72
N ARG A 13 5.95 5.42 -13.95
CA ARG A 13 5.11 4.36 -14.54
C ARG A 13 5.05 3.10 -13.67
N ARG A 14 6.21 2.63 -13.19
CA ARG A 14 6.27 1.43 -12.33
C ARG A 14 5.58 1.65 -10.99
N TYR A 15 5.77 2.83 -10.40
CA TYR A 15 5.11 3.21 -9.16
C TYR A 15 3.59 3.23 -9.33
N LEU A 16 3.07 3.92 -10.35
CA LEU A 16 1.63 4.03 -10.57
C LEU A 16 0.99 2.69 -10.99
N ALA A 17 1.70 1.84 -11.73
CA ALA A 17 1.20 0.50 -12.07
C ALA A 17 1.05 -0.41 -10.84
N ALA A 18 1.85 -0.20 -9.79
CA ALA A 18 1.83 -1.02 -8.57
C ALA A 18 1.02 -0.40 -7.41
N HIS A 19 1.01 0.93 -7.31
CA HIS A 19 0.51 1.68 -6.16
C HIS A 19 -0.47 2.80 -6.54
N GLY A 20 -0.80 2.94 -7.82
CA GLY A 20 -1.76 3.91 -8.30
C GLY A 20 -3.21 3.53 -7.97
N PRO A 21 -4.14 4.49 -7.99
CA PRO A 21 -3.91 5.93 -8.16
C PRO A 21 -3.15 6.56 -6.99
N ALA A 22 -2.30 7.56 -7.28
CA ALA A 22 -1.50 8.23 -6.26
C ALA A 22 -1.25 9.70 -6.59
N THR A 23 -0.85 10.49 -5.59
CA THR A 23 -0.47 11.89 -5.79
C THR A 23 1.04 12.00 -6.06
N PRO A 24 1.52 13.08 -6.73
CA PRO A 24 2.95 13.35 -6.84
C PRO A 24 3.65 13.42 -5.46
N ALA A 25 2.95 13.89 -4.43
CA ALA A 25 3.46 13.91 -3.06
C ALA A 25 3.66 12.50 -2.49
N ALA A 26 2.70 11.57 -2.71
CA ALA A 26 2.84 10.18 -2.29
C ALA A 26 4.02 9.49 -3.00
N PHE A 27 4.16 9.69 -4.32
CA PHE A 27 5.33 9.21 -5.08
C PHE A 27 6.64 9.76 -4.50
N SER A 28 6.70 11.06 -4.21
CA SER A 28 7.88 11.69 -3.64
C SER A 28 8.23 11.11 -2.27
N ALA A 29 7.23 10.88 -1.42
CA ALA A 29 7.42 10.31 -0.09
C ALA A 29 7.93 8.87 -0.14
N TRP A 30 7.45 8.07 -1.10
CA TRP A 30 7.90 6.70 -1.35
C TRP A 30 9.33 6.65 -1.92
N LEU A 31 9.65 7.49 -2.90
CA LEU A 31 10.90 7.39 -3.66
C LEU A 31 12.13 7.78 -2.84
N ALA A 32 12.14 8.97 -2.25
CA ALA A 32 13.27 9.48 -1.48
C ALA A 32 12.89 10.70 -0.63
N ARG A 33 13.46 10.78 0.58
CA ARG A 33 13.33 11.96 1.43
C ARG A 33 14.03 13.16 0.78
N GLY A 34 13.38 14.32 0.83
CA GLY A 34 13.99 15.59 0.41
C GLY A 34 13.93 15.90 -1.10
N LEU A 35 13.18 15.13 -1.89
CA LEU A 35 12.92 15.52 -3.27
C LEU A 35 12.12 16.83 -3.31
N GLY A 36 12.56 17.77 -4.16
CA GLY A 36 11.89 19.06 -4.31
C GLY A 36 10.52 18.91 -4.99
N ALA A 37 9.45 19.39 -4.37
CA ALA A 37 8.09 19.28 -4.89
C ALA A 37 7.94 19.81 -6.33
N GLY A 38 8.62 20.92 -6.66
CA GLY A 38 8.62 21.47 -8.01
C GLY A 38 9.29 20.57 -9.06
N MET A 39 10.32 19.79 -8.66
CA MET A 39 10.96 18.81 -9.54
C MET A 39 10.01 17.66 -9.84
N VAL A 40 9.40 17.07 -8.79
CA VAL A 40 8.46 15.96 -8.95
C VAL A 40 7.26 16.38 -9.77
N LYS A 41 6.72 17.59 -9.53
CA LYS A 41 5.63 18.15 -10.35
C LYS A 41 6.00 18.19 -11.84
N ARG A 42 7.20 18.69 -12.19
CA ARG A 42 7.64 18.72 -13.60
C ARG A 42 7.71 17.33 -14.24
N TRP A 43 8.14 16.30 -13.50
CA TRP A 43 8.17 14.94 -14.03
C TRP A 43 6.77 14.39 -14.32
N PHE A 44 5.79 14.68 -13.46
CA PHE A 44 4.39 14.34 -13.71
C PHE A 44 3.80 15.15 -14.87
N ASP A 45 4.04 16.46 -14.93
CA ASP A 45 3.59 17.33 -16.02
C ASP A 45 4.15 16.84 -17.37
N ALA A 46 5.40 16.37 -17.42
CA ALA A 46 6.01 15.80 -18.63
C ALA A 46 5.37 14.47 -19.10
N MET A 47 4.55 13.83 -18.26
CA MET A 47 3.85 12.58 -18.56
C MET A 47 2.32 12.76 -18.72
N GLN A 48 1.82 14.01 -18.79
CA GLN A 48 0.38 14.30 -18.76
C GLN A 48 -0.46 13.52 -19.79
N ASP A 49 0.10 13.20 -20.96
CA ASP A 49 -0.60 12.44 -22.00
C ASP A 49 -0.81 10.97 -21.59
N GLU A 50 0.09 10.41 -20.77
CA GLU A 50 0.06 9.04 -20.26
C GLU A 50 -0.71 8.90 -18.95
N LEU A 51 -1.02 10.02 -18.29
CA LEU A 51 -1.69 10.04 -16.99
C LEU A 51 -3.15 10.45 -17.13
N ALA A 52 -4.00 9.86 -16.29
CA ALA A 52 -5.37 10.25 -16.11
C ALA A 52 -5.57 10.78 -14.68
N ALA A 53 -6.21 11.94 -14.57
CA ALA A 53 -6.70 12.44 -13.30
C ALA A 53 -7.91 11.61 -12.86
N VAL A 54 -7.90 11.15 -11.62
CA VAL A 54 -9.02 10.41 -11.01
C VAL A 54 -9.33 11.00 -9.64
N ASP A 55 -10.59 10.97 -9.24
CA ASP A 55 -11.02 11.35 -7.90
C ASP A 55 -11.30 10.08 -7.08
N VAL A 56 -10.61 9.94 -5.95
CA VAL A 56 -10.80 8.82 -5.02
C VAL A 56 -11.38 9.38 -3.73
N ALA A 57 -12.71 9.33 -3.61
CA ALA A 57 -13.45 9.84 -2.45
C ALA A 57 -13.12 11.31 -2.10
N GLY A 58 -13.15 12.18 -3.11
CA GLY A 58 -12.85 13.62 -2.99
C GLY A 58 -11.35 13.95 -3.02
N ARG A 59 -10.49 12.97 -3.30
CA ARG A 59 -9.03 13.17 -3.37
C ARG A 59 -8.56 13.08 -4.82
N PRO A 60 -8.07 14.18 -5.42
CA PRO A 60 -7.47 14.16 -6.74
C PRO A 60 -6.18 13.35 -6.74
N MET A 61 -6.08 12.38 -7.64
CA MET A 61 -4.93 11.49 -7.82
C MET A 61 -4.61 11.30 -9.30
N GLN A 62 -3.43 10.76 -9.58
CA GLN A 62 -2.98 10.40 -10.92
C GLN A 62 -2.94 8.87 -11.05
N LEU A 63 -3.40 8.37 -12.18
CA LEU A 63 -3.33 6.97 -12.59
C LEU A 63 -2.71 6.90 -13.99
N LEU A 64 -2.12 5.76 -14.36
CA LEU A 64 -1.82 5.52 -15.77
C LEU A 64 -3.12 5.48 -16.58
N ARG A 65 -3.18 6.22 -17.69
CA ARG A 65 -4.34 6.27 -18.56
C ARG A 65 -4.74 4.88 -19.07
N SER A 66 -3.76 3.99 -19.28
CA SER A 66 -3.98 2.59 -19.66
C SER A 66 -4.76 1.79 -18.61
N ASP A 67 -4.69 2.18 -17.35
CA ASP A 67 -5.22 1.39 -16.23
C ASP A 67 -6.62 1.86 -15.81
N VAL A 68 -7.12 2.98 -16.36
CA VAL A 68 -8.45 3.55 -16.06
C VAL A 68 -9.55 2.53 -16.28
N GLY A 69 -9.55 1.84 -17.42
CA GLY A 69 -10.57 0.82 -17.72
C GLY A 69 -10.53 -0.35 -16.75
N SER A 70 -9.34 -0.81 -16.38
CA SER A 70 -9.16 -1.89 -15.40
C SER A 70 -9.66 -1.49 -14.01
N LEU A 71 -9.36 -0.25 -13.59
CA LEU A 71 -9.81 0.28 -12.30
C LEU A 71 -11.34 0.38 -12.24
N HIS A 72 -12.00 0.88 -13.30
CA HIS A 72 -13.46 0.96 -13.35
C HIS A 72 -14.15 -0.40 -13.38
N ALA A 73 -13.49 -1.43 -13.90
CA ALA A 73 -14.02 -2.79 -13.92
C ALA A 73 -13.94 -3.49 -12.54
N GLN A 74 -13.12 -2.97 -11.60
CA GLN A 74 -13.00 -3.57 -10.28
C GLN A 74 -14.28 -3.38 -9.46
N GLN A 75 -14.59 -4.39 -8.64
CA GLN A 75 -15.64 -4.32 -7.63
C GLN A 75 -15.01 -4.27 -6.25
N PRO A 76 -15.69 -3.63 -5.25
CA PRO A 76 -15.28 -3.73 -3.86
C PRO A 76 -15.10 -5.20 -3.46
N SER A 77 -14.07 -5.46 -2.66
CA SER A 77 -13.68 -6.80 -2.23
C SER A 77 -13.73 -6.88 -0.71
N ASP A 78 -14.07 -8.06 -0.18
CA ASP A 78 -13.98 -8.40 1.24
C ASP A 78 -12.78 -9.31 1.55
N VAL A 79 -11.85 -9.45 0.59
CA VAL A 79 -10.66 -10.30 0.75
C VAL A 79 -9.86 -9.89 1.98
N VAL A 80 -9.47 -10.91 2.76
CA VAL A 80 -8.58 -10.78 3.90
C VAL A 80 -7.18 -11.21 3.51
N CYS A 81 -6.19 -10.37 3.79
CA CYS A 81 -4.77 -10.64 3.60
C CYS A 81 -4.01 -10.41 4.90
N LEU A 82 -3.13 -11.33 5.26
CA LEU A 82 -2.11 -11.11 6.28
C LEU A 82 -0.82 -10.74 5.57
N LEU A 83 -0.37 -9.50 5.75
CA LEU A 83 0.84 -8.97 5.12
C LEU A 83 1.97 -8.94 6.14
N GLY A 84 3.18 -9.27 5.71
CA GLY A 84 4.36 -9.24 6.56
C GLY A 84 4.71 -7.84 7.05
N GLY A 85 5.67 -7.76 7.97
CA GLY A 85 6.27 -6.46 8.30
C GLY A 85 6.93 -5.85 7.07
N PHE A 86 6.92 -4.53 6.96
CA PHE A 86 7.52 -3.78 5.85
C PHE A 86 6.98 -4.13 4.45
N ASP A 87 5.74 -4.63 4.36
CA ASP A 87 5.12 -4.99 3.09
C ASP A 87 4.92 -3.77 2.16
N GLN A 88 5.18 -3.95 0.86
CA GLN A 88 5.08 -2.88 -0.14
C GLN A 88 3.66 -2.35 -0.34
N TYR A 89 2.63 -3.12 0.02
CA TYR A 89 1.26 -2.63 0.04
C TYR A 89 1.10 -1.38 0.91
N LEU A 90 1.79 -1.36 2.07
CA LEU A 90 1.82 -0.19 2.96
C LEU A 90 2.86 0.82 2.53
N LEU A 91 4.07 0.37 2.19
CA LEU A 91 5.19 1.27 1.92
C LEU A 91 5.01 2.08 0.63
N GLY A 92 4.33 1.52 -0.39
CA GLY A 92 4.04 2.22 -1.64
C GLY A 92 3.06 3.38 -1.46
N ALA A 93 2.05 3.21 -0.61
CA ALA A 93 1.07 4.25 -0.33
C ALA A 93 1.51 5.21 0.79
N GLY A 94 2.33 4.74 1.73
CA GLY A 94 2.68 5.44 2.97
C GLY A 94 1.75 5.07 4.12
N THR A 95 2.29 4.99 5.34
CA THR A 95 1.52 4.64 6.55
C THR A 95 0.62 5.77 7.05
N ASP A 96 0.71 6.96 6.44
CA ASP A 96 -0.16 8.12 6.62
C ASP A 96 -1.33 8.16 5.62
N ALA A 97 -1.42 7.18 4.71
CA ALA A 97 -2.59 7.01 3.85
C ALA A 97 -3.80 6.51 4.66
N GLU A 98 -4.59 7.45 5.20
CA GLU A 98 -5.75 7.16 6.08
C GLU A 98 -6.83 6.25 5.45
N GLN A 99 -6.89 6.22 4.11
CA GLN A 99 -7.77 5.31 3.38
C GLN A 99 -7.32 3.85 3.45
N ILE A 100 -6.06 3.58 3.83
CA ILE A 100 -5.50 2.24 4.05
C ILE A 100 -5.28 1.98 5.54
N VAL A 101 -4.61 2.91 6.25
CA VAL A 101 -4.31 2.78 7.69
C VAL A 101 -5.12 3.79 8.49
N PRO A 102 -6.13 3.37 9.29
CA PRO A 102 -6.85 4.28 10.16
C PRO A 102 -5.90 5.11 11.04
N LYS A 103 -6.12 6.42 11.08
CA LYS A 103 -5.20 7.39 11.70
C LYS A 103 -4.92 7.07 13.17
N GLU A 104 -5.96 6.70 13.90
CA GLU A 104 -5.95 6.29 15.32
C GLU A 104 -5.14 5.02 15.60
N HIS A 105 -4.79 4.26 14.55
CA HIS A 105 -4.03 3.02 14.65
C HIS A 105 -2.66 3.09 13.98
N ARG A 106 -2.32 4.22 13.37
CA ARG A 106 -1.03 4.41 12.68
C ARG A 106 0.17 4.07 13.55
N THR A 107 0.16 4.41 14.84
CA THR A 107 1.26 4.13 15.78
C THR A 107 1.41 2.65 16.15
N LYS A 108 0.38 1.82 15.90
CA LYS A 108 0.45 0.36 16.04
C LYS A 108 1.09 -0.30 14.81
N VAL A 109 0.96 0.35 13.64
CA VAL A 109 1.54 -0.10 12.37
C VAL A 109 2.96 0.43 12.18
N SER A 110 3.14 1.75 12.22
CA SER A 110 4.43 2.43 12.12
C SER A 110 4.90 2.82 13.53
N ARG A 111 5.86 2.06 14.04
CA ARG A 111 6.37 2.16 15.41
C ARG A 111 7.69 2.92 15.45
N THR A 112 8.23 3.07 16.65
CA THR A 112 9.54 3.68 16.88
C THR A 112 10.66 2.97 16.12
N ALA A 113 11.77 3.66 15.89
CA ALA A 113 12.93 3.15 15.15
C ALA A 113 12.62 2.66 13.72
N GLY A 114 11.55 3.17 13.10
CA GLY A 114 11.18 2.85 11.71
C GLY A 114 10.55 1.48 11.52
N TRP A 115 10.16 0.80 12.61
CA TRP A 115 9.54 -0.52 12.53
C TRP A 115 8.14 -0.47 11.90
N ILE A 116 7.88 -1.36 10.93
CA ILE A 116 6.56 -1.54 10.31
C ILE A 116 6.02 -2.92 10.67
N SER A 117 4.94 -2.94 11.46
CA SER A 117 4.29 -4.16 11.92
C SER A 117 3.65 -4.96 10.77
N PRO A 118 3.59 -6.30 10.87
CA PRO A 118 2.71 -7.12 10.04
C PRO A 118 1.24 -6.71 10.25
N VAL A 119 0.47 -6.66 9.17
CA VAL A 119 -0.92 -6.14 9.18
C VAL A 119 -1.93 -7.15 8.69
N VAL A 120 -3.14 -7.06 9.23
CA VAL A 120 -4.34 -7.71 8.70
C VAL A 120 -5.07 -6.68 7.85
N VAL A 121 -5.25 -6.98 6.58
CA VAL A 121 -5.99 -6.16 5.61
C VAL A 121 -7.31 -6.84 5.29
N ARG A 122 -8.41 -6.10 5.28
CA ARG A 122 -9.71 -6.51 4.75
C ARG A 122 -10.17 -5.49 3.73
N GLY A 123 -10.50 -5.95 2.53
CA GLY A 123 -11.02 -5.08 1.47
C GLY A 123 -10.12 -3.88 1.15
N GLY A 124 -8.80 -4.05 1.32
CA GLY A 124 -7.81 -2.99 1.10
C GLY A 124 -7.58 -2.03 2.28
N ARG A 125 -8.22 -2.24 3.43
CA ARG A 125 -8.00 -1.45 4.65
C ARG A 125 -7.35 -2.27 5.73
N VAL A 126 -6.43 -1.67 6.49
CA VAL A 126 -5.83 -2.30 7.67
C VAL A 126 -6.86 -2.31 8.80
N VAL A 127 -7.15 -3.51 9.28
CA VAL A 127 -8.13 -3.79 10.34
C VAL A 127 -7.49 -4.33 11.61
N GLY A 128 -6.17 -4.53 11.60
CA GLY A 128 -5.41 -5.00 12.74
C GLY A 128 -3.95 -5.31 12.40
N THR A 129 -3.24 -5.86 13.38
CA THR A 129 -1.89 -6.42 13.22
C THR A 129 -1.89 -7.91 13.52
N TRP A 130 -0.83 -8.62 13.14
CA TRP A 130 -0.65 -10.01 13.53
C TRP A 130 0.79 -10.32 13.95
N THR A 131 0.96 -11.39 14.73
CA THR A 131 2.27 -11.92 15.16
C THR A 131 2.35 -13.42 14.92
N TRP A 132 3.57 -13.95 14.88
CA TRP A 132 3.86 -15.38 14.82
C TRP A 132 4.51 -15.82 16.11
N GLU A 133 3.88 -16.76 16.80
CA GLU A 133 4.41 -17.40 18.00
C GLU A 133 5.09 -18.70 17.61
N ALA A 134 6.41 -18.68 17.46
CA ALA A 134 7.19 -19.80 16.94
C ALA A 134 7.06 -21.06 17.82
N ALA A 135 6.98 -20.93 19.14
CA ALA A 135 6.88 -22.06 20.06
C ALA A 135 5.55 -22.82 19.92
N GLY A 136 4.47 -22.14 19.55
CA GLY A 136 3.14 -22.75 19.34
C GLY A 136 2.78 -22.98 17.87
N GLY A 137 3.56 -22.42 16.95
CA GLY A 137 3.22 -22.39 15.53
C GLY A 137 1.89 -21.69 15.26
N GLU A 138 1.61 -20.61 16.00
CA GLU A 138 0.35 -19.89 16.02
C GLU A 138 0.48 -18.50 15.41
N VAL A 139 -0.54 -18.11 14.64
CA VAL A 139 -0.71 -16.76 14.10
C VAL A 139 -1.73 -16.05 14.98
N ALA A 140 -1.29 -15.07 15.77
CA ALA A 140 -2.16 -14.30 16.66
C ALA A 140 -2.60 -12.99 15.97
N LEU A 141 -3.91 -12.71 15.98
CA LEU A 141 -4.48 -11.49 15.38
C LEU A 141 -4.85 -10.48 16.47
N SER A 142 -4.44 -9.22 16.29
CA SER A 142 -4.83 -8.08 17.11
C SER A 142 -5.69 -7.13 16.28
N LEU A 143 -7.00 -7.38 16.29
CA LEU A 143 -7.99 -6.70 15.46
C LEU A 143 -8.55 -5.45 16.15
N TRP A 144 -8.95 -4.45 15.36
CA TRP A 144 -9.61 -3.23 15.84
C TRP A 144 -11.11 -3.18 15.49
N GLU A 145 -11.54 -4.10 14.62
CA GLU A 145 -12.94 -4.31 14.26
C GLU A 145 -13.26 -5.81 14.23
N THR A 146 -14.55 -6.16 14.22
CA THR A 146 -14.99 -7.54 14.13
C THR A 146 -14.68 -8.12 12.76
N LEU A 147 -13.86 -9.17 12.71
CA LEU A 147 -13.56 -9.93 11.50
C LEU A 147 -14.10 -11.36 11.63
N PRO A 148 -15.11 -11.75 10.84
CA PRO A 148 -15.62 -13.12 10.85
C PRO A 148 -14.51 -14.15 10.62
N ARG A 149 -14.48 -15.19 11.46
CA ARG A 149 -13.50 -16.28 11.36
C ARG A 149 -13.46 -16.92 9.97
N ALA A 150 -14.62 -17.09 9.35
CA ALA A 150 -14.73 -17.63 7.99
C ALA A 150 -13.97 -16.81 6.93
N LEU A 151 -13.79 -15.50 7.14
CA LEU A 151 -13.04 -14.63 6.23
C LEU A 151 -11.53 -14.64 6.53
N SER A 152 -11.14 -14.74 7.81
CA SER A 152 -9.72 -14.69 8.21
C SER A 152 -9.01 -16.03 8.16
N GLU A 153 -9.73 -17.14 8.36
CA GLU A 153 -9.16 -18.48 8.45
C GLU A 153 -8.35 -18.90 7.21
N PRO A 154 -8.77 -18.63 5.96
CA PRO A 154 -7.96 -18.95 4.79
C PRO A 154 -6.61 -18.19 4.76
N ALA A 155 -6.62 -16.91 5.13
CA ALA A 155 -5.42 -16.08 5.16
C ALA A 155 -4.46 -16.52 6.28
N VAL A 156 -5.01 -16.85 7.45
CA VAL A 156 -4.26 -17.42 8.59
C VAL A 156 -3.65 -18.77 8.22
N ALA A 157 -4.40 -19.66 7.60
CA ALA A 157 -3.94 -20.97 7.18
C ALA A 157 -2.79 -20.86 6.16
N ARG A 158 -2.91 -19.95 5.19
CA ARG A 158 -1.86 -19.65 4.21
C ARG A 158 -0.57 -19.20 4.89
N ILE A 159 -0.63 -18.21 5.78
CA ILE A 159 0.57 -17.72 6.49
C ILE A 159 1.19 -18.81 7.36
N ARG A 160 0.37 -19.57 8.09
CA ARG A 160 0.86 -20.69 8.91
C ARG A 160 1.60 -21.74 8.05
N SER A 161 1.10 -22.03 6.85
CA SER A 161 1.77 -22.95 5.93
C SER A 161 3.13 -22.42 5.46
N LEU A 162 3.24 -21.11 5.20
CA LEU A 162 4.50 -20.50 4.76
C LEU A 162 5.54 -20.45 5.88
N LEU A 163 5.12 -20.13 7.11
CA LEU A 163 6.02 -20.00 8.25
C LEU A 163 6.50 -21.34 8.82
N ARG A 164 5.78 -22.45 8.56
CA ARG A 164 6.23 -23.81 8.92
C ARG A 164 7.20 -24.43 7.91
N ALA A 165 7.33 -23.82 6.74
CA ALA A 165 8.23 -24.28 5.68
C ALA A 165 9.66 -23.71 5.78
N VAL A 166 9.91 -22.87 6.79
CA VAL A 166 11.19 -22.22 7.11
C VAL A 166 11.68 -22.74 8.45
#